data_AF-A0A847H2R3-F1
#
_entry.id   AF-A0A847H2R3-F1
#
_cell.length_a   1.000
_cell.length_b   1.000
_cell.length_c   1.000
_cell.angle_alpha   90.00
_cell.angle_beta   90.00
_cell.angle_gamma   90.00
#
_symmetry.space_group_name_H-M   'P 1'
#
loop_
_entity.id
_entity.type
_entity.pdbx_description
1 polymer ?
#
loop_
_entity_poly.entity_id
_entity_poly.type
_entity_poly.pdbx_seq_one_letter_code
_entity_poly.pdbx_strand_id
1 'polypeptide(L)'
;MPQYPHLSWQRLLAGGFAFQTAHFAGHPLDRERAIEMFYKTKVKNISLNEIKKEAERYLIYEGVIQEAIPEMVKDVEDFYKKFNKKIIKKKSKAWLITWESLEKEECLFDKKIISIRDARVSNERIAEFIEQFYIATQYNLSSKFCFSSRFKINPYPVKYSNTEKNGRYIYTGQMTCGDNPYIFARIVENLIIYSNDNGEEEIKWSEKLLNQ
;
A
#
# COMPACT_ATOMS: atom_id res chain seq x y z
N MET A 1 -3.20 -18.82 21.38
CA MET A 1 -3.75 -18.73 22.75
C MET A 1 -3.20 -17.47 23.40
N PRO A 2 -3.97 -16.75 24.24
CA PRO A 2 -3.46 -15.54 24.91
C PRO A 2 -2.32 -15.93 25.87
N GLN A 3 -1.18 -15.23 25.76
CA GLN A 3 0.06 -15.53 26.46
C GLN A 3 0.04 -14.96 27.89
N TYR A 4 -0.78 -13.92 28.14
CA TYR A 4 -0.95 -13.22 29.41
C TYR A 4 -2.43 -13.09 29.82
N PRO A 5 -3.13 -14.20 30.11
CA PRO A 5 -4.58 -14.19 30.38
C PRO A 5 -4.98 -13.33 31.59
N HIS A 6 -4.11 -13.24 32.61
CA HIS A 6 -4.36 -12.51 33.87
C HIS A 6 -4.09 -11.00 33.80
N LEU A 7 -3.38 -10.50 32.78
CA LEU A 7 -3.08 -9.08 32.65
C LEU A 7 -4.25 -8.31 32.01
N SER A 8 -4.55 -7.13 32.54
CA SER A 8 -5.48 -6.18 31.91
C SER A 8 -4.85 -5.61 30.63
N TRP A 9 -5.69 -5.13 29.71
CA TRP A 9 -5.18 -4.54 28.47
C TRP A 9 -4.39 -3.24 28.75
N GLN A 10 -4.76 -2.48 29.78
CA GLN A 10 -4.00 -1.30 30.21
C GLN A 10 -2.59 -1.66 30.68
N ARG A 11 -2.44 -2.78 31.41
CA ARG A 11 -1.12 -3.25 31.87
C ARG A 11 -0.27 -3.78 30.71
N LEU A 12 -0.91 -4.36 29.69
CA LEU A 12 -0.23 -4.77 28.47
C LEU A 12 0.15 -3.57 27.59
N LEU A 13 -0.65 -2.50 27.57
CA LEU A 13 -0.34 -1.24 26.90
C LEU A 13 0.94 -0.63 27.47
N ALA A 14 1.06 -0.51 28.80
CA ALA A 14 2.28 -0.05 29.47
C ALA A 14 3.49 -0.92 29.11
N GLY A 15 3.32 -2.25 29.11
CA GLY A 15 4.36 -3.19 28.70
C GLY A 15 4.71 -3.14 27.21
N GLY A 16 3.91 -2.45 26.37
CA GLY A 16 4.20 -2.18 24.97
C GLY A 16 5.16 -1.01 24.76
N PHE A 17 5.37 -0.17 25.77
CA PHE A 17 6.39 0.89 25.77
C PHE A 17 7.70 0.45 26.46
N ALA A 18 7.95 -0.86 26.59
CA ALA A 18 9.06 -1.39 27.39
C ALA A 18 9.07 -0.94 28.87
N PHE A 19 7.93 -0.46 29.40
CA PHE A 19 7.83 0.24 30.70
C PHE A 19 8.70 1.51 30.81
N GLN A 20 9.08 2.11 29.69
CA GLN A 20 9.89 3.34 29.59
C GLN A 20 9.40 4.22 28.42
N THR A 21 10.01 5.37 28.18
CA THR A 21 9.58 6.34 27.14
C THR A 21 9.97 5.93 25.71
N ALA A 22 10.05 4.64 25.41
CA ALA A 22 10.50 4.10 24.13
C ALA A 22 9.35 4.04 23.10
N HIS A 23 9.67 3.96 21.81
CA HIS A 23 8.66 3.73 20.77
C HIS A 23 7.80 2.50 21.07
N PHE A 24 6.50 2.63 20.82
CA PHE A 24 5.55 1.57 21.12
C PHE A 24 5.83 0.31 20.28
N ALA A 25 5.90 -0.84 20.93
CA ALA A 25 6.18 -2.14 20.34
C ALA A 25 7.52 -2.22 19.56
N GLY A 26 8.52 -1.43 19.97
CA GLY A 26 9.84 -1.38 19.34
C GLY A 26 10.67 -2.67 19.51
N HIS A 27 10.47 -3.41 20.61
CA HIS A 27 11.14 -4.68 20.87
C HIS A 27 10.21 -5.88 20.61
N PRO A 28 10.71 -7.07 20.20
CA PRO A 28 9.87 -8.25 19.95
C PRO A 28 8.93 -8.64 21.10
N LEU A 29 9.39 -8.56 22.35
CA LEU A 29 8.56 -8.85 23.52
C LEU A 29 7.46 -7.80 23.75
N ASP A 30 7.75 -6.54 23.50
CA ASP A 30 6.77 -5.45 23.62
C ASP A 30 5.72 -5.57 22.51
N ARG A 31 6.15 -6.02 21.33
CA ARG A 31 5.27 -6.32 20.20
C ARG A 31 4.31 -7.46 20.50
N GLU A 32 4.75 -8.54 21.15
CA GLU A 32 3.86 -9.62 21.60
C GLU A 32 2.81 -9.09 22.58
N ARG A 33 3.22 -8.28 23.57
CA ARG A 33 2.30 -7.65 24.52
C ARG A 33 1.32 -6.70 23.85
N ALA A 34 1.77 -5.89 22.89
CA ALA A 34 0.93 -5.00 22.12
C ALA A 34 -0.12 -5.77 21.31
N ILE A 35 0.26 -6.86 20.66
CA ILE A 35 -0.67 -7.76 19.95
C ILE A 35 -1.72 -8.30 20.92
N GLU A 36 -1.31 -8.81 22.07
CA GLU A 36 -2.27 -9.33 23.07
C GLU A 36 -3.17 -8.23 23.63
N MET A 37 -2.63 -7.04 23.88
CA MET A 37 -3.41 -5.87 24.28
C MET A 37 -4.53 -5.60 23.28
N PHE A 38 -4.20 -5.52 21.98
CA PHE A 38 -5.18 -5.24 20.94
C PHE A 38 -6.20 -6.37 20.72
N TYR A 39 -5.82 -7.63 20.94
CA TYR A 39 -6.81 -8.71 20.99
C TYR A 39 -7.82 -8.50 22.12
N LYS A 40 -7.35 -8.12 23.32
CA LYS A 40 -8.24 -7.91 24.47
C LYS A 40 -9.13 -6.68 24.31
N THR A 41 -8.62 -5.59 23.73
CA THR A 41 -9.43 -4.40 23.44
C THR A 41 -10.50 -4.71 22.39
N LYS A 42 -10.16 -5.49 21.35
CA LYS A 42 -11.11 -5.95 20.34
C LYS A 42 -12.24 -6.81 20.91
N VAL A 43 -11.93 -7.79 21.76
CA VAL A 43 -12.94 -8.62 22.44
C VAL A 43 -13.87 -7.78 23.31
N LYS A 44 -13.36 -6.70 23.91
CA LYS A 44 -14.12 -5.79 24.75
C LYS A 44 -14.78 -4.63 23.99
N ASN A 45 -14.68 -4.59 22.66
CA ASN A 45 -15.17 -3.48 21.81
C ASN A 45 -14.66 -2.10 22.26
N ILE A 46 -13.43 -2.01 22.77
CA ILE A 46 -12.80 -0.74 23.14
C ILE A 46 -12.39 -0.01 21.85
N SER A 47 -12.78 1.25 21.74
CA SER A 47 -12.49 2.07 20.56
C SER A 47 -11.02 2.51 20.51
N LEU A 48 -10.50 2.79 19.32
CA LEU A 48 -9.15 3.36 19.15
C LEU A 48 -8.96 4.65 19.96
N ASN A 49 -10.00 5.50 20.03
CA ASN A 49 -9.94 6.75 20.79
C ASN A 49 -9.75 6.49 22.30
N GLU A 50 -10.39 5.47 22.86
CA GLU A 50 -10.19 5.08 24.26
C GLU A 50 -8.79 4.53 24.50
N ILE A 51 -8.26 3.73 23.57
CA ILE A 51 -6.89 3.22 23.65
C ILE A 51 -5.88 4.38 23.61
N LYS A 52 -6.08 5.35 22.73
CA LYS A 52 -5.22 6.55 22.62
C LYS A 52 -5.24 7.38 23.91
N LYS A 53 -6.43 7.63 24.48
CA LYS A 53 -6.58 8.35 25.76
C LYS A 53 -5.87 7.63 26.90
N GLU A 54 -5.96 6.30 26.93
CA GLU A 54 -5.26 5.51 27.95
C GLU A 54 -3.73 5.55 27.77
N ALA A 55 -3.25 5.53 26.52
CA ALA A 55 -1.82 5.66 26.22
C ALA A 55 -1.29 7.02 26.64
N GLU A 56 -2.01 8.09 26.31
CA GLU A 56 -1.69 9.45 26.75
C GLU A 56 -1.64 9.56 28.28
N ARG A 57 -2.66 9.02 28.97
CA ARG A 57 -2.71 8.99 30.44
C ARG A 57 -1.50 8.27 31.04
N TYR A 58 -1.12 7.12 30.47
CA TYR A 58 0.04 6.36 30.92
C TYR A 58 1.34 7.15 30.74
N LEU A 59 1.56 7.74 29.56
CA LEU A 59 2.78 8.50 29.26
C LEU A 59 2.93 9.74 30.15
N ILE A 60 1.82 10.44 30.47
CA ILE A 60 1.81 11.55 31.43
C ILE A 60 2.22 11.06 32.82
N TYR A 61 1.67 9.92 33.26
CA TYR A 61 1.97 9.35 34.58
C TYR A 61 3.44 8.95 34.73
N GLU A 62 4.06 8.43 33.66
CA GLU A 62 5.49 8.07 33.63
C GLU A 62 6.42 9.27 33.48
N GLY A 63 5.88 10.49 33.37
CA GLY A 63 6.68 11.72 33.27
C GLY A 63 7.34 11.96 31.91
N VAL A 64 6.75 11.43 30.84
CA VAL A 64 7.21 11.69 29.45
C VAL A 64 7.07 13.18 29.14
N ILE A 65 8.05 13.74 28.43
CA ILE A 65 8.07 15.13 27.96
C ILE A 65 6.83 15.38 27.08
N GLN A 66 6.08 16.45 27.38
CA GLN A 66 4.75 16.70 26.79
C GLN A 66 4.78 16.78 25.25
N GLU A 67 5.88 17.27 24.69
CA GLU A 67 6.11 17.38 23.25
C GLU A 67 6.28 16.01 22.56
N ALA A 68 6.73 14.97 23.27
CA ALA A 68 6.93 13.63 22.73
C ALA A 68 5.65 12.76 22.76
N ILE A 69 4.70 13.07 23.65
CA ILE A 69 3.49 12.28 23.86
C ILE A 69 2.66 12.11 22.57
N PRO A 70 2.41 13.16 21.75
CA PRO A 70 1.63 13.00 20.52
C PRO A 70 2.25 12.00 19.53
N GLU A 71 3.57 11.99 19.42
CA GLU A 71 4.29 11.07 18.55
C GLU A 71 4.20 9.62 19.06
N MET A 72 4.38 9.41 20.37
CA MET A 72 4.26 8.08 20.97
C MET A 72 2.82 7.53 20.92
N VAL A 73 1.81 8.38 21.07
CA VAL A 73 0.40 7.99 20.88
C VAL A 73 0.11 7.65 19.42
N LYS A 74 0.76 8.35 18.48
CA LYS A 74 0.69 8.02 17.05
C LYS A 74 1.27 6.64 16.76
N ASP A 75 2.36 6.23 17.41
CA ASP A 75 2.89 4.87 17.27
C ASP A 75 1.86 3.79 17.67
N VAL A 76 1.09 4.02 18.74
CA VAL A 76 0.00 3.13 19.17
C VAL A 76 -1.09 3.07 18.10
N GLU A 77 -1.47 4.22 17.54
CA GLU A 77 -2.46 4.30 16.46
C GLU A 77 -1.99 3.57 15.20
N ASP A 78 -0.74 3.77 14.78
CA ASP A 78 -0.17 3.13 13.61
C ASP A 78 -0.04 1.62 13.81
N PHE A 79 0.28 1.17 15.03
CA PHE A 79 0.25 -0.24 15.37
C PHE A 79 -1.17 -0.80 15.32
N TYR A 80 -2.17 -0.11 15.89
CA TYR A 80 -3.58 -0.52 15.83
C TYR A 80 -4.05 -0.68 14.38
N LYS A 81 -3.75 0.31 13.52
CA LYS A 81 -4.08 0.25 12.09
C LYS A 81 -3.44 -0.96 11.42
N LYS A 82 -2.17 -1.28 11.73
CA LYS A 82 -1.50 -2.48 11.22
C LYS A 82 -2.14 -3.77 11.74
N PHE A 83 -2.50 -3.81 13.03
CA PHE A 83 -3.13 -4.97 13.68
C PHE A 83 -4.52 -5.28 13.12
N ASN A 84 -5.33 -4.26 12.86
CA ASN A 84 -6.70 -4.44 12.35
C ASN A 84 -6.80 -4.57 10.83
N LYS A 85 -5.67 -4.59 10.10
CA LYS A 85 -5.67 -4.93 8.68
C LYS A 85 -6.00 -6.41 8.50
N LYS A 86 -7.17 -6.69 7.93
CA LYS A 86 -7.57 -8.04 7.50
C LYS A 86 -7.12 -8.24 6.06
N ILE A 87 -6.35 -9.30 5.79
CA ILE A 87 -6.07 -9.71 4.41
C ILE A 87 -7.38 -10.20 3.80
N ILE A 88 -7.87 -9.51 2.77
CA ILE A 88 -9.08 -9.88 2.05
C ILE A 88 -8.73 -10.80 0.89
N LYS A 89 -7.70 -10.42 0.11
CA LYS A 89 -7.30 -11.12 -1.11
C LYS A 89 -5.78 -11.14 -1.23
N LYS A 90 -5.27 -12.23 -1.79
CA LYS A 90 -3.85 -12.41 -2.12
C LYS A 90 -3.70 -13.01 -3.50
N LYS A 91 -2.70 -12.55 -4.26
CA LYS A 91 -2.32 -13.12 -5.54
C LYS A 91 -0.79 -13.22 -5.63
N SER A 92 -0.29 -14.37 -6.05
CA SER A 92 1.15 -14.60 -6.18
C SER A 92 1.78 -13.74 -7.27
N LYS A 93 1.10 -13.61 -8.42
CA LYS A 93 1.50 -12.76 -9.55
C LYS A 93 0.31 -12.06 -10.20
N ALA A 94 0.49 -10.81 -10.58
CA ALA A 94 -0.52 -10.03 -11.28
C ALA A 94 0.11 -8.96 -12.16
N TRP A 95 -0.60 -8.52 -13.19
CA TRP A 95 -0.35 -7.22 -13.79
C TRP A 95 -0.96 -6.14 -12.90
N LEU A 96 -0.14 -5.19 -12.46
CA LEU A 96 -0.57 -3.98 -11.78
C LEU A 96 -0.39 -2.81 -12.76
N ILE A 97 -1.48 -2.08 -12.98
CA ILE A 97 -1.54 -0.95 -13.91
C ILE A 97 -1.88 0.30 -13.11
N THR A 98 -0.96 1.28 -13.11
CA THR A 98 -1.07 2.50 -12.32
C THR A 98 -0.90 3.75 -13.17
N TRP A 99 -1.46 4.86 -12.71
CA TRP A 99 -1.03 6.20 -13.08
C TRP A 99 0.26 6.53 -12.32
N GLU A 100 1.23 7.08 -13.04
CA GLU A 100 2.46 7.65 -12.49
C GLU A 100 2.69 9.04 -13.11
N SER A 101 3.42 9.89 -12.39
CA SER A 101 3.82 11.22 -12.85
C SER A 101 5.28 11.47 -12.49
N LEU A 102 5.93 12.32 -13.27
CA LEU A 102 7.28 12.82 -12.96
C LEU A 102 7.25 13.91 -11.88
N GLU A 103 6.09 14.55 -11.70
CA GLU A 103 5.87 15.56 -10.68
C GLU A 103 5.49 14.86 -9.37
N LYS A 104 6.11 15.29 -8.26
CA LYS A 104 5.83 14.73 -6.93
C LYS A 104 4.46 15.15 -6.39
N GLU A 105 3.87 16.18 -6.98
CA GLU A 105 2.52 16.62 -6.66
C GLU A 105 1.51 15.63 -7.24
N GLU A 106 0.48 15.38 -6.43
CA GLU A 106 -0.51 14.32 -6.57
C GLU A 106 -0.84 14.00 -8.03
N CYS A 107 -0.66 12.73 -8.43
CA CYS A 107 -1.22 12.26 -9.70
C CYS A 107 -2.67 12.75 -9.77
N LEU A 108 -2.99 13.58 -10.77
CA LEU A 108 -4.26 14.30 -10.97
C LEU A 108 -5.51 13.39 -11.09
N PHE A 109 -5.38 12.10 -10.79
CA PHE A 109 -6.43 11.11 -10.84
C PHE A 109 -6.82 10.68 -9.43
N ASP A 110 -8.12 10.69 -9.17
CA ASP A 110 -8.74 10.23 -7.91
C ASP A 110 -8.29 8.82 -7.47
N LYS A 111 -7.78 8.00 -8.41
CA LYS A 111 -7.30 6.64 -8.14
C LYS A 111 -6.01 6.35 -8.89
N LYS A 112 -4.92 6.15 -8.14
CA LYS A 112 -3.61 5.71 -8.67
C LYS A 112 -3.69 4.37 -9.43
N ILE A 113 -4.53 3.44 -8.97
CA ILE A 113 -4.63 2.10 -9.56
C ILE A 113 -5.71 2.11 -10.63
N ILE A 114 -5.32 1.85 -11.88
CA ILE A 114 -6.22 1.74 -13.02
C ILE A 114 -6.85 0.36 -13.06
N SER A 115 -6.03 -0.70 -12.95
CA SER A 115 -6.51 -2.07 -13.07
C SER A 115 -5.51 -3.08 -12.49
N ILE A 116 -6.04 -4.21 -12.01
CA ILE A 116 -5.29 -5.41 -11.66
C ILE A 116 -5.74 -6.52 -12.61
N ARG A 117 -4.81 -7.12 -13.36
CA ARG A 117 -5.11 -8.21 -14.32
C ARG A 117 -4.36 -9.49 -13.95
N ASP A 118 -4.83 -10.62 -14.49
CA ASP A 118 -4.14 -11.89 -14.32
C ASP A 118 -2.77 -11.87 -14.99
N ALA A 119 -1.72 -12.39 -14.33
CA ALA A 119 -0.37 -12.42 -14.88
C ALA A 119 -0.23 -13.25 -16.16
N ARG A 120 -1.22 -14.09 -16.48
CA ARG A 120 -1.28 -14.87 -17.73
C ARG A 120 -1.82 -14.09 -18.92
N VAL A 121 -2.34 -12.89 -18.70
CA VAL A 121 -2.72 -12.01 -19.81
C VAL A 121 -1.45 -11.62 -20.57
N SER A 122 -1.48 -11.79 -21.88
CA SER A 122 -0.32 -11.54 -22.74
C SER A 122 0.04 -10.06 -22.76
N ASN A 123 1.31 -9.78 -23.06
CA ASN A 123 1.83 -8.41 -23.10
C ASN A 123 1.06 -7.56 -24.11
N GLU A 124 0.71 -8.13 -25.26
CA GLU A 124 -0.02 -7.45 -26.34
C GLU A 124 -1.42 -7.03 -25.86
N ARG A 125 -2.12 -7.90 -25.14
CA ARG A 125 -3.44 -7.58 -24.57
C ARG A 125 -3.36 -6.50 -23.49
N ILE A 126 -2.29 -6.48 -22.69
CA ILE A 126 -2.08 -5.41 -21.71
C ILE A 126 -1.75 -4.10 -22.43
N ALA A 127 -0.92 -4.14 -23.47
CA ALA A 127 -0.55 -2.97 -24.27
C ALA A 127 -1.78 -2.35 -24.94
N GLU A 128 -2.59 -3.16 -25.63
CA GLU A 128 -3.86 -2.72 -26.23
C GLU A 128 -4.78 -2.07 -25.19
N PHE A 129 -4.91 -2.68 -24.02
CA PHE A 129 -5.74 -2.14 -22.94
C PHE A 129 -5.25 -0.77 -22.45
N ILE A 130 -3.95 -0.61 -22.17
CA ILE A 130 -3.44 0.66 -21.64
C ILE A 130 -3.42 1.77 -22.68
N GLU A 131 -3.18 1.47 -23.97
CA GLU A 131 -3.30 2.47 -25.04
C GLU A 131 -4.75 2.97 -25.15
N GLN A 132 -5.71 2.04 -25.21
CA GLN A 132 -7.13 2.40 -25.29
C GLN A 132 -7.56 3.23 -24.07
N PHE A 133 -7.10 2.85 -22.88
CA PHE A 133 -7.40 3.60 -21.66
C PHE A 133 -6.78 5.00 -21.66
N TYR A 134 -5.54 5.14 -22.12
CA TYR A 134 -4.87 6.44 -22.22
C TYR A 134 -5.59 7.35 -23.22
N ILE A 135 -5.93 6.84 -24.40
CA ILE A 135 -6.71 7.56 -25.42
C ILE A 135 -8.06 7.99 -24.84
N ALA A 136 -8.77 7.07 -24.16
CA ALA A 136 -10.08 7.36 -23.59
C ALA A 136 -10.04 8.48 -22.54
N THR A 137 -8.97 8.56 -21.75
CA THR A 137 -8.88 9.49 -20.61
C THR A 137 -8.18 10.80 -20.94
N GLN A 138 -7.11 10.79 -21.74
CA GLN A 138 -6.26 11.97 -21.98
C GLN A 138 -6.58 12.71 -23.28
N TYR A 139 -7.17 12.03 -24.27
CA TYR A 139 -7.33 12.65 -25.58
C TYR A 139 -8.63 13.47 -25.63
N ASN A 140 -8.55 14.64 -26.28
CA ASN A 140 -9.73 15.41 -26.65
C ASN A 140 -10.54 14.67 -27.74
N LEU A 141 -11.78 15.13 -27.97
CA LEU A 141 -12.70 14.48 -28.93
C LEU A 141 -12.16 14.44 -30.37
N SER A 142 -11.49 15.50 -30.82
CA SER A 142 -10.91 15.57 -32.17
C SER A 142 -9.81 14.52 -32.34
N SER A 143 -8.90 14.42 -31.37
CA SER A 143 -7.86 13.39 -31.34
C SER A 143 -8.49 11.99 -31.35
N LYS A 144 -9.46 11.70 -30.46
CA LYS A 144 -10.17 10.41 -30.42
C LYS A 144 -10.78 10.05 -31.77
N PHE A 145 -11.44 11.00 -32.43
CA PHE A 145 -12.03 10.80 -33.75
C PHE A 145 -10.96 10.47 -34.80
N CYS A 146 -9.87 11.23 -34.85
CA CYS A 146 -8.74 10.96 -35.74
C CYS A 146 -8.14 9.56 -35.52
N PHE A 147 -7.97 9.13 -34.28
CA PHE A 147 -7.38 7.82 -33.96
C PHE A 147 -8.29 6.63 -34.24
N SER A 148 -9.61 6.82 -34.21
CA SER A 148 -10.56 5.75 -34.51
C SER A 148 -10.35 5.10 -35.90
N SER A 149 -9.81 5.88 -36.86
CA SER A 149 -9.54 5.43 -38.23
C SER A 149 -8.05 5.28 -38.55
N ARG A 150 -7.15 5.76 -37.68
CA ARG A 150 -5.70 5.82 -37.92
C ARG A 150 -4.88 5.44 -36.68
N PHE A 151 -5.13 4.23 -36.17
CA PHE A 151 -4.47 3.73 -34.94
C PHE A 151 -2.93 3.79 -34.99
N LYS A 152 -2.33 3.58 -36.17
CA LYS A 152 -0.86 3.62 -36.37
C LYS A 152 -0.21 4.98 -36.12
N ILE A 153 -0.98 6.06 -35.99
CA ILE A 153 -0.47 7.42 -35.78
C ILE A 153 -0.46 7.77 -34.28
N ASN A 154 -0.78 6.82 -33.39
CA ASN A 154 -0.84 7.05 -31.94
C ASN A 154 0.43 7.78 -31.45
N PRO A 155 0.34 9.04 -30.95
CA PRO A 155 1.49 9.83 -30.52
C PRO A 155 2.10 9.28 -29.23
N TYR A 156 1.33 8.49 -28.48
CA TYR A 156 1.76 7.90 -27.22
C TYR A 156 1.59 6.37 -27.26
N PRO A 157 2.32 5.68 -28.15
CA PRO A 157 2.27 4.23 -28.24
C PRO A 157 2.88 3.59 -26.99
N VAL A 158 2.51 2.35 -26.71
CA VAL A 158 3.12 1.58 -25.62
C VAL A 158 4.59 1.34 -25.89
N LYS A 159 5.39 1.64 -24.88
CA LYS A 159 6.82 1.37 -24.83
C LYS A 159 7.06 0.18 -23.93
N TYR A 160 7.63 -0.89 -24.50
CA TYR A 160 8.03 -2.08 -23.77
C TYR A 160 9.40 -1.86 -23.12
N SER A 161 9.51 -2.14 -21.83
CA SER A 161 10.79 -2.09 -21.13
C SER A 161 11.58 -3.38 -21.40
N ASN A 162 12.81 -3.21 -21.87
CA ASN A 162 13.73 -4.30 -22.17
C ASN A 162 15.06 -4.08 -21.43
N THR A 163 15.67 -5.16 -20.97
CA THR A 163 17.04 -5.18 -20.44
C THR A 163 17.94 -5.96 -21.39
N GLU A 164 19.15 -5.48 -21.63
CA GLU A 164 20.14 -6.23 -22.38
C GLU A 164 20.85 -7.24 -21.48
N LYS A 165 20.88 -8.50 -21.89
CA LYS A 165 21.64 -9.56 -21.21
C LYS A 165 22.33 -10.41 -22.26
N ASN A 166 23.67 -10.47 -22.21
CA ASN A 166 24.49 -11.22 -23.16
C ASN A 166 24.20 -10.87 -24.63
N GLY A 167 24.05 -9.58 -24.96
CA GLY A 167 23.76 -9.11 -26.32
C GLY A 167 22.33 -9.40 -26.82
N ARG A 168 21.41 -9.81 -25.93
CA ARG A 168 20.00 -10.02 -26.25
C ARG A 168 19.12 -9.11 -25.40
N TYR A 169 18.15 -8.45 -26.04
CA TYR A 169 17.10 -7.70 -25.34
C TYR A 169 16.07 -8.68 -24.78
N ILE A 170 15.95 -8.71 -23.45
CA ILE A 170 14.98 -9.49 -22.71
C ILE A 170 13.92 -8.55 -22.16
N TYR A 171 12.67 -8.86 -22.47
CA TYR A 171 11.53 -8.12 -21.94
C TYR A 171 11.45 -8.27 -20.40
N THR A 172 11.29 -7.15 -19.70
CA THR A 172 11.35 -7.13 -18.23
C THR A 172 9.99 -7.40 -17.56
N GLY A 173 8.90 -7.51 -18.32
CA GLY A 173 7.55 -7.57 -17.74
C GLY A 173 6.98 -6.21 -17.36
N GLN A 174 7.50 -5.13 -17.97
CA GLN A 174 7.10 -3.75 -17.70
C GLN A 174 6.81 -3.00 -19.01
N MET A 175 5.85 -2.09 -18.99
CA MET A 175 5.53 -1.24 -20.14
C MET A 175 4.94 0.09 -19.69
N THR A 176 5.17 1.15 -20.46
CA THR A 176 4.63 2.49 -20.21
C THR A 176 3.83 3.01 -21.41
N CYS A 177 2.85 3.88 -21.16
CA CYS A 177 2.05 4.55 -22.19
C CYS A 177 1.74 5.98 -21.76
N GLY A 178 1.91 6.94 -22.66
CA GLY A 178 1.76 8.36 -22.34
C GLY A 178 3.08 9.09 -22.15
N ASP A 179 2.98 10.34 -21.70
CA ASP A 179 4.12 11.25 -21.47
C ASP A 179 4.19 11.68 -20.00
N ASN A 180 3.41 12.69 -19.59
CA ASN A 180 3.21 13.04 -18.19
C ASN A 180 1.80 13.63 -17.98
N PRO A 181 0.91 13.03 -17.16
CA PRO A 181 1.08 11.73 -16.51
C PRO A 181 1.10 10.57 -17.50
N TYR A 182 1.65 9.44 -17.08
CA TYR A 182 1.76 8.22 -17.89
C TYR A 182 1.22 6.99 -17.14
N ILE A 183 0.81 5.99 -17.90
CA ILE A 183 0.40 4.69 -17.38
C ILE A 183 1.62 3.80 -17.27
N PHE A 184 1.77 3.14 -16.13
CA PHE A 184 2.79 2.13 -15.92
C PHE A 184 2.16 0.77 -15.62
N ALA A 185 2.37 -0.21 -16.50
CA ALA A 185 1.93 -1.57 -16.32
C ALA A 185 3.12 -2.47 -16.05
N ARG A 186 3.05 -3.28 -14.98
CA ARG A 186 4.12 -4.19 -14.58
C ARG A 186 3.61 -5.46 -13.94
N ILE A 187 4.37 -6.54 -14.11
CA ILE A 187 4.15 -7.76 -13.33
C ILE A 187 4.69 -7.55 -11.92
N VAL A 188 3.82 -7.75 -10.93
CA VAL A 188 4.15 -7.69 -9.50
C VAL A 188 3.96 -9.05 -8.86
N GLU A 189 4.69 -9.29 -7.77
CA GLU A 189 4.61 -10.51 -6.97
C GLU A 189 4.00 -10.20 -5.59
N ASN A 190 3.44 -11.22 -4.94
CA ASN A 190 2.89 -11.12 -3.58
C ASN A 190 1.90 -9.95 -3.40
N LEU A 191 0.99 -9.76 -4.36
CA LEU A 191 -0.04 -8.73 -4.30
C LEU A 191 -1.04 -9.08 -3.19
N ILE A 192 -1.19 -8.20 -2.20
CA ILE A 192 -2.09 -8.38 -1.06
C ILE A 192 -2.99 -7.16 -0.93
N ILE A 193 -4.29 -7.39 -0.78
CA ILE A 193 -5.28 -6.36 -0.45
C ILE A 193 -5.70 -6.55 1.00
N TYR A 194 -5.58 -5.49 1.78
CA TYR A 194 -5.99 -5.39 3.17
C TYR A 194 -7.26 -4.54 3.28
N SER A 195 -8.18 -4.89 4.17
CA SER A 195 -9.24 -3.99 4.66
C SER A 195 -8.89 -3.56 6.06
N ASN A 196 -9.15 -2.31 6.41
CA ASN A 196 -9.35 -1.94 7.81
C ASN A 196 -10.82 -2.15 8.23
N ASP A 197 -11.12 -1.94 9.51
CA ASP A 197 -12.48 -2.09 10.04
C ASP A 197 -13.45 -0.98 9.54
N ASN A 198 -12.94 0.09 8.91
CA ASN A 198 -13.75 1.13 8.26
C ASN A 198 -14.13 0.76 6.82
N GLY A 199 -13.66 -0.38 6.30
CA GLY A 199 -13.87 -0.80 4.92
C GLY A 199 -12.94 -0.13 3.90
N GLU A 200 -11.94 0.63 4.35
CA GLU A 200 -10.92 1.19 3.46
C GLU A 200 -9.94 0.08 3.06
N GLU A 201 -9.64 0.03 1.77
CA GLU A 201 -8.73 -0.96 1.19
C GLU A 201 -7.32 -0.38 0.97
N GLU A 202 -6.31 -1.14 1.39
CA GLU A 202 -4.89 -0.85 1.09
C GLU A 202 -4.30 -2.02 0.31
N ILE A 203 -3.46 -1.72 -0.67
CA ILE A 203 -2.77 -2.73 -1.47
C ILE A 203 -1.26 -2.69 -1.24
N LYS A 204 -0.63 -3.87 -1.20
CA LYS A 204 0.84 -4.01 -1.14
C LYS A 204 1.29 -5.06 -2.14
N TRP A 205 2.49 -4.89 -2.67
CA TRP A 205 3.12 -5.84 -3.58
C TRP A 205 4.64 -5.78 -3.46
N SER A 206 5.29 -6.77 -4.05
CA SER A 206 6.72 -6.81 -4.27
C SER A 206 6.99 -6.66 -5.77
N GLU A 207 7.97 -5.85 -6.12
CA GLU A 207 8.45 -5.75 -7.49
C GLU A 207 9.66 -6.66 -7.64
N LYS A 208 9.75 -7.32 -8.79
CA LYS A 208 10.92 -8.13 -9.09
C LYS A 208 12.06 -7.16 -9.35
N LEU A 209 12.98 -7.02 -8.39
CA LEU A 209 14.23 -6.30 -8.62
C LEU A 209 14.93 -7.00 -9.79
N LEU A 210 15.08 -6.28 -10.90
CA LEU A 210 15.98 -6.70 -11.96
C LEU A 210 17.37 -6.64 -11.32
N ASN A 211 17.94 -7.79 -10.98
CA ASN A 211 19.33 -7.87 -10.53
C ASN A 211 20.18 -7.13 -11.57
N GLN A 212 20.73 -5.99 -11.16
CA GLN A 212 21.75 -5.24 -11.90
C GLN A 212 23.02 -6.09 -12.02
#